data_AF-A0A947QHT5-F1
#
_entry.id   AF-A0A947QHT5-F1
#
_cell.length_a   1.000
_cell.length_b   1.000
_cell.length_c   1.000
_cell.angle_alpha   90.00
_cell.angle_beta   90.00
_cell.angle_gamma   90.00
#
_symmetry.space_group_name_H-M   'P 1'
#
loop_
_entity.id
_entity.type
_entity.pdbx_description
1 polymer ?
#
loop_
_entity_poly.entity_id
_entity_poly.type
_entity_poly.pdbx_seq_one_letter_code
_entity_poly.pdbx_strand_id
1 'polypeptide(L)'
;MPAPGGAATVSSLSTGVRSYGYRSDPGSYSIDASTIASGGRDARSVSLALPASADSSLSLELASDGTARVGVASPGGDVLWRFQAEVRGGRALAVPYPALADPSASRVVVESAQGVRTAAFLPGEGAPLADLHAILAVPAPVEGDFALYRWDLLPGTLVLDFADYGIQDEYLKRLAFFAEKTGFRGRVASDVEIAGLHGWNAHDYPAATLAAFFNTARGSGLALNAAELRFLELLVSRGALIRDARGAITEGSGAVISISRESSPSLRRTFLDHEASHALFFQDPEYRLLSSRLWSGLGAESKRFWIAHLGWRKYDTRDEYLCINEYQAYLVQQPAGSTRAYYEALAERLGEAFGSESHRIEADAPFAIEAAVRDAATLDEYLRGRYGLSAGRFGRARGL
;
A
#
# COMPACT_ATOMS: atom_id res chain seq x y z
N MET A 1 27.41 15.12 -40.85
CA MET A 1 27.08 16.25 -39.95
C MET A 1 25.70 15.99 -39.38
N PRO A 2 25.54 15.72 -38.08
CA PRO A 2 24.23 15.54 -37.47
C PRO A 2 23.58 16.91 -37.26
N ALA A 3 22.27 16.99 -37.51
CA ALA A 3 21.47 18.20 -37.32
C ALA A 3 21.42 18.62 -35.83
N PRO A 4 21.39 19.91 -35.51
CA PRO A 4 21.26 20.38 -34.14
C PRO A 4 19.87 20.03 -33.60
N GLY A 5 19.83 19.23 -32.53
CA GLY A 5 18.61 18.96 -31.77
C GLY A 5 18.05 20.27 -31.20
N GLY A 6 16.74 20.45 -31.31
CA GLY A 6 16.05 21.66 -30.84
C GLY A 6 16.33 21.90 -29.35
N ALA A 7 16.82 23.10 -29.02
CA ALA A 7 16.94 23.57 -27.65
C ALA A 7 15.55 23.95 -27.12
N ALA A 8 15.18 23.44 -25.94
CA ALA A 8 14.00 23.87 -25.21
C ALA A 8 14.36 25.01 -24.24
N THR A 9 13.51 26.04 -24.22
CA THR A 9 13.65 27.20 -23.33
C THR A 9 12.89 26.92 -22.03
N VAL A 10 13.58 26.85 -20.89
CA VAL A 10 12.91 26.87 -19.58
C VAL A 10 12.31 28.26 -19.38
N SER A 11 10.99 28.35 -19.43
CA SER A 11 10.25 29.61 -19.35
C SER A 11 10.16 30.19 -17.94
N SER A 12 10.39 29.37 -16.90
CA SER A 12 10.55 29.84 -15.51
C SER A 12 11.13 28.75 -14.62
N LEU A 13 12.08 29.13 -13.75
CA LEU A 13 12.57 28.35 -12.62
C LEU A 13 12.31 29.20 -11.36
N SER A 14 11.45 28.74 -10.45
CA SER A 14 11.25 29.40 -9.16
C SER A 14 12.01 28.63 -8.08
N THR A 15 13.10 29.20 -7.60
CA THR A 15 13.79 28.72 -6.39
C THR A 15 13.14 29.37 -5.17
N GLY A 16 12.46 28.59 -4.32
CA GLY A 16 12.15 29.03 -2.96
C GLY A 16 13.45 29.13 -2.14
N VAL A 17 13.67 30.24 -1.44
CA VAL A 17 14.97 30.54 -0.80
C VAL A 17 15.27 29.57 0.34
N ARG A 18 16.20 28.63 0.10
CA ARG A 18 17.35 28.24 0.94
C ARG A 18 18.34 27.43 0.06
N SER A 19 18.92 28.04 -0.97
CA SER A 19 19.78 27.33 -1.93
C SER A 19 21.18 27.94 -2.10
N TYR A 20 22.16 27.07 -2.31
CA TYR A 20 23.46 27.32 -2.95
C TYR A 20 23.64 26.21 -4.00
N GLY A 21 23.64 26.55 -5.29
CA GLY A 21 24.01 25.61 -6.36
C GLY A 21 23.63 26.09 -7.77
N TYR A 22 24.64 26.28 -8.62
CA TYR A 22 24.56 26.81 -9.99
C TYR A 22 25.47 26.00 -10.96
N ARG A 23 25.07 25.99 -12.25
CA ARG A 23 25.85 25.94 -13.53
C ARG A 23 25.63 24.69 -14.40
N SER A 24 24.93 24.73 -15.55
CA SER A 24 25.12 25.26 -16.94
C SER A 24 25.58 24.24 -17.98
N ASP A 25 24.60 23.58 -18.61
CA ASP A 25 24.63 23.06 -19.99
C ASP A 25 23.18 23.12 -20.56
N PRO A 26 22.95 23.19 -21.89
CA PRO A 26 21.61 23.37 -22.44
C PRO A 26 20.77 22.11 -22.25
N GLY A 27 19.81 22.15 -21.32
CA GLY A 27 18.77 21.12 -21.15
C GLY A 27 18.84 20.26 -19.89
N SER A 28 19.80 20.49 -18.97
CA SER A 28 19.87 19.78 -17.70
C SER A 28 20.16 20.72 -16.52
N TYR A 29 19.35 20.61 -15.47
CA TYR A 29 19.47 21.39 -14.24
C TYR A 29 19.77 20.43 -13.09
N SER A 30 20.85 20.70 -12.36
CA SER A 30 21.12 20.05 -11.07
C SER A 30 20.72 21.02 -9.97
N ILE A 31 19.88 20.55 -9.07
CA ILE A 31 19.43 21.31 -7.91
C ILE A 31 19.68 20.52 -6.63
N ASP A 32 19.85 21.22 -5.51
CA ASP A 32 20.01 20.58 -4.20
C ASP A 32 18.72 19.84 -3.78
N ALA A 33 18.85 18.92 -2.82
CA ALA A 33 17.72 18.11 -2.35
C ALA A 33 16.63 18.93 -1.65
N SER A 34 16.95 20.14 -1.17
CA SER A 34 16.00 21.08 -0.58
C SER A 34 15.29 21.96 -1.61
N THR A 35 15.69 21.90 -2.87
CA THR A 35 15.13 22.71 -3.94
C THR A 35 14.02 21.93 -4.64
N ILE A 36 12.92 22.62 -4.91
CA ILE A 36 11.84 22.10 -5.75
C ILE A 36 12.18 22.44 -7.20
N ALA A 37 12.46 21.43 -8.02
CA ALA A 37 12.49 21.63 -9.47
C ALA A 37 11.05 21.84 -9.94
N SER A 38 10.82 22.91 -10.70
CA SER A 38 9.57 23.12 -11.42
C SER A 38 9.87 23.26 -12.91
N GLY A 39 9.11 22.55 -13.74
CA GLY A 39 9.30 22.49 -15.19
C GLY A 39 7.98 22.54 -15.96
N GLY A 40 8.07 22.92 -17.23
CA GLY A 40 6.96 22.80 -18.19
C GLY A 40 6.97 21.46 -18.93
N ARG A 41 6.12 21.32 -19.94
CA ARG A 41 6.07 20.12 -20.82
C ARG A 41 7.41 19.78 -21.49
N ASP A 42 8.33 20.75 -21.57
CA ASP A 42 9.61 20.59 -22.23
C ASP A 42 10.74 20.09 -21.31
N ALA A 43 10.54 20.10 -19.98
CA ALA A 43 11.54 19.64 -19.01
C ALA A 43 11.54 18.10 -18.93
N ARG A 44 12.22 17.43 -19.87
CA ARG A 44 12.17 15.96 -19.99
C ARG A 44 13.05 15.20 -19.00
N SER A 45 14.02 15.87 -18.39
CA SER A 45 14.93 15.28 -17.41
C SER A 45 15.18 16.26 -16.26
N VAL A 46 15.22 15.74 -15.03
CA VAL A 46 15.57 16.49 -13.82
C VAL A 46 16.58 15.69 -13.03
N SER A 47 17.61 16.37 -12.52
CA SER A 47 18.60 15.76 -11.62
C SER A 47 18.62 16.49 -10.27
N LEU A 48 18.50 15.71 -9.20
CA LEU A 48 18.43 16.19 -7.82
C LEU A 48 19.63 15.65 -7.04
N ALA A 49 20.26 16.48 -6.22
CA ALA A 49 21.21 15.98 -5.23
C ALA A 49 20.52 14.99 -4.27
N LEU A 50 21.28 14.06 -3.70
CA LEU A 50 20.75 13.13 -2.71
C LEU A 50 20.35 13.88 -1.43
N PRO A 51 19.28 13.46 -0.75
CA PRO A 51 18.88 14.05 0.52
C PRO A 51 19.90 13.68 1.62
N ALA A 52 20.05 14.56 2.61
CA ALA A 52 20.90 14.28 3.77
C ALA A 52 20.29 13.21 4.70
N SER A 53 18.97 13.01 4.64
CA SER A 53 18.24 12.08 5.51
C SER A 53 17.58 10.97 4.69
N ALA A 54 17.69 9.74 5.20
CA ALA A 54 16.97 8.59 4.68
C ALA A 54 15.44 8.67 4.91
N ASP A 55 15.02 9.49 5.88
CA ASP A 55 13.62 9.81 6.13
C ASP A 55 13.12 10.89 5.15
N SER A 56 13.04 10.52 3.88
CA SER A 56 12.56 11.40 2.81
C SER A 56 12.00 10.61 1.64
N SER A 57 11.20 11.30 0.83
CA SER A 57 10.63 10.75 -0.40
C SER A 57 10.89 11.67 -1.57
N LEU A 58 11.33 11.11 -2.69
CA LEU A 58 11.22 11.79 -3.97
C LEU A 58 9.73 11.95 -4.29
N SER A 59 9.23 13.17 -4.32
CA SER A 59 7.92 13.51 -4.86
C SER A 59 8.07 13.98 -6.30
N LEU A 60 7.32 13.36 -7.22
CA LEU A 60 7.42 13.58 -8.65
C LEU A 60 6.03 13.78 -9.26
N GLU A 61 5.82 14.89 -9.96
CA GLU A 61 4.67 15.12 -10.83
C GLU A 61 5.08 15.28 -12.29
N LEU A 62 4.28 14.73 -13.19
CA LEU A 62 4.41 14.95 -14.63
C LEU A 62 3.47 16.05 -15.12
N ALA A 63 3.80 16.67 -16.25
CA ALA A 63 2.97 17.71 -16.85
C ALA A 63 1.67 17.16 -17.48
N SER A 64 1.64 15.86 -17.80
CA SER A 64 0.46 15.11 -18.23
C SER A 64 0.61 13.63 -17.87
N ASP A 65 -0.47 12.86 -17.98
CA ASP A 65 -0.43 11.40 -17.81
C ASP A 65 0.66 10.77 -18.68
N GLY A 66 1.48 9.91 -18.08
CA GLY A 66 2.58 9.26 -18.79
C GLY A 66 3.45 8.40 -17.90
N THR A 67 4.67 8.17 -18.39
CA THR A 67 5.63 7.30 -17.73
C THR A 67 6.83 8.11 -17.29
N ALA A 68 7.28 7.88 -16.07
CA ALA A 68 8.55 8.36 -15.57
C ALA A 68 9.53 7.21 -15.39
N ARG A 69 10.81 7.46 -15.66
CA ARG A 69 11.92 6.60 -15.22
C ARG A 69 12.62 7.31 -14.08
N VAL A 70 12.89 6.59 -13.00
CA VAL A 70 13.58 7.10 -11.83
C VAL A 70 14.83 6.25 -11.63
N GLY A 71 15.98 6.91 -11.54
CA GLY A 71 17.27 6.26 -11.37
C GLY A 71 18.20 7.07 -10.48
N VAL A 72 19.37 6.53 -10.24
CA VAL A 72 20.45 7.21 -9.54
C VAL A 72 21.67 7.28 -10.44
N ALA A 73 22.40 8.40 -10.40
CA ALA A 73 23.59 8.58 -11.23
C ALA A 73 24.87 8.71 -10.40
N SER A 74 25.92 8.06 -10.88
CA SER A 74 27.26 8.17 -10.32
C SER A 74 27.85 9.58 -10.59
N PRO A 75 28.94 9.96 -9.91
CA PRO A 75 29.67 11.18 -10.25
C PRO A 75 30.09 11.25 -11.73
N GLY A 76 30.38 10.10 -12.34
CA GLY A 76 30.75 9.97 -13.76
C GLY A 76 29.59 10.11 -14.75
N GLY A 77 28.35 10.15 -14.28
CA GLY A 77 27.15 10.34 -15.11
C GLY A 77 26.44 9.06 -15.53
N ASP A 78 26.97 7.88 -15.20
CA ASP A 78 26.29 6.62 -15.45
C ASP A 78 25.02 6.52 -14.60
N VAL A 79 23.89 6.26 -15.24
CA VAL A 79 22.58 6.17 -14.58
C VAL A 79 22.17 4.71 -14.40
N LEU A 80 21.98 4.32 -13.14
CA LEU A 80 21.32 3.08 -12.77
C LEU A 80 19.81 3.34 -12.60
N TRP A 81 19.03 2.90 -13.56
CA TRP A 81 17.58 3.01 -13.52
C TRP A 81 17.00 2.02 -12.52
N ARG A 82 16.21 2.53 -11.56
CA ARG A 82 15.61 1.73 -10.50
C ARG A 82 14.15 1.41 -10.78
N PHE A 83 13.41 2.41 -11.26
CA PHE A 83 11.97 2.31 -11.47
C PHE A 83 11.54 2.86 -12.81
N GLN A 84 10.50 2.24 -13.36
CA GLN A 84 9.58 2.84 -14.30
C GLN A 84 8.22 2.99 -13.63
N ALA A 85 7.59 4.16 -13.69
CA ALA A 85 6.34 4.42 -13.01
C ALA A 85 5.30 5.07 -13.92
N GLU A 86 4.04 4.64 -13.79
CA GLU A 86 2.88 5.29 -14.40
C GLU A 86 2.43 6.46 -13.51
N VAL A 87 2.50 7.69 -14.03
CA VAL A 87 2.18 8.91 -13.26
C VAL A 87 1.07 9.66 -13.96
N ARG A 88 -0.01 9.94 -13.24
CA ARG A 88 -1.09 10.81 -13.72
C ARG A 88 -0.71 12.28 -13.55
N GLY A 89 -1.00 13.08 -14.56
CA GLY A 89 -0.76 14.52 -14.54
C GLY A 89 -1.45 15.16 -13.34
N GLY A 90 -0.70 15.96 -12.57
CA GLY A 90 -1.21 16.61 -11.37
C GLY A 90 -1.44 15.69 -10.16
N ARG A 91 -0.95 14.44 -10.18
CA ARG A 91 -0.89 13.57 -9.00
C ARG A 91 0.54 13.09 -8.79
N ALA A 92 1.14 13.50 -7.68
CA ALA A 92 2.48 13.08 -7.34
C ALA A 92 2.59 11.55 -7.18
N LEU A 93 3.71 11.02 -7.65
CA LEU A 93 4.28 9.74 -7.22
C LEU A 93 5.27 10.04 -6.08
N ALA A 94 5.27 9.22 -5.03
CA ALA A 94 6.32 9.29 -4.02
C ALA A 94 7.20 8.02 -4.06
N VAL A 95 8.51 8.17 -4.11
CA VAL A 95 9.47 7.06 -3.99
C VAL A 95 10.31 7.31 -2.73
N PRO A 96 10.25 6.43 -1.71
CA PRO A 96 11.06 6.61 -0.51
C PRO A 96 12.54 6.52 -0.87
N TYR A 97 13.37 7.44 -0.38
CA TYR A 97 14.78 7.50 -0.72
C TYR A 97 15.54 6.17 -0.49
N PRO A 98 15.26 5.38 0.57
CA PRO A 98 15.85 4.05 0.75
C PRO A 98 15.65 3.09 -0.43
N ALA A 99 14.59 3.25 -1.24
CA ALA A 99 14.36 2.44 -2.44
C ALA A 99 15.27 2.86 -3.62
N LEU A 100 15.87 4.06 -3.55
CA LEU A 100 16.79 4.60 -4.54
C LEU A 100 18.25 4.52 -4.07
N ALA A 101 18.49 4.31 -2.77
CA ALA A 101 19.81 4.39 -2.16
C ALA A 101 20.82 3.48 -2.87
N ASP A 102 21.94 4.09 -3.26
CA ASP A 102 23.10 3.40 -3.82
C ASP A 102 24.37 4.09 -3.30
N PRO A 103 25.32 3.37 -2.70
CA PRO A 103 26.54 3.96 -2.16
C PRO A 103 27.40 4.72 -3.18
N SER A 104 27.26 4.39 -4.48
CA SER A 104 28.00 5.03 -5.56
C SER A 104 27.27 6.22 -6.19
N ALA A 105 26.02 6.47 -5.80
CA ALA A 105 25.22 7.55 -6.35
C ALA A 105 25.64 8.92 -5.80
N SER A 106 25.51 9.93 -6.65
CA SER A 106 25.69 11.34 -6.31
C SER A 106 24.41 12.15 -6.46
N ARG A 107 23.44 11.62 -7.21
CA ARG A 107 22.21 12.30 -7.60
C ARG A 107 21.11 11.31 -7.95
N VAL A 108 19.86 11.75 -7.83
CA VAL A 108 18.69 11.10 -8.42
C VAL A 108 18.39 11.73 -9.77
N VAL A 109 18.00 10.92 -10.74
CA VAL A 109 17.62 11.35 -12.08
C VAL A 109 16.21 10.88 -12.36
N VAL A 110 15.40 11.79 -12.87
CA VAL A 110 14.05 11.51 -13.34
C VAL A 110 13.95 11.87 -14.81
N GLU A 111 13.42 10.96 -15.63
CA GLU A 111 13.14 11.20 -17.04
C GLU A 111 11.69 10.92 -17.39
N SER A 112 11.09 11.77 -18.22
CA SER A 112 9.78 11.52 -18.80
C SER A 112 9.63 12.23 -20.15
N ALA A 113 9.05 11.52 -21.12
CA ALA A 113 8.69 12.11 -22.42
C ALA A 113 7.54 13.13 -22.30
N GLN A 114 6.76 13.06 -21.22
CA GLN A 114 5.62 13.94 -20.95
C GLN A 114 6.03 15.24 -20.23
N GLY A 115 7.30 15.37 -19.86
CA GLY A 115 7.81 16.50 -19.10
C GLY A 115 7.57 16.33 -17.60
N VAL A 116 8.59 16.67 -16.82
CA VAL A 116 8.56 16.71 -15.36
C VAL A 116 8.04 18.07 -14.93
N ARG A 117 6.88 18.08 -14.26
CA ARG A 117 6.25 19.29 -13.74
C ARG A 117 6.91 19.71 -12.43
N THR A 118 7.04 18.79 -11.49
CA THR A 118 7.76 19.02 -10.23
C THR A 118 8.56 17.79 -9.84
N ALA A 119 9.73 18.01 -9.24
CA ALA A 119 10.49 16.96 -8.57
C ALA A 119 11.24 17.55 -7.37
N ALA A 120 11.08 16.93 -6.19
CA ALA A 120 11.72 17.37 -4.97
C ALA A 120 11.83 16.22 -3.97
N PHE A 121 12.78 16.31 -3.04
CA PHE A 121 12.74 15.49 -1.84
C PHE A 121 11.87 16.16 -0.77
N LEU A 122 10.86 15.43 -0.30
CA LEU A 122 10.02 15.84 0.81
C LEU A 122 10.49 15.15 2.09
N PRO A 123 10.53 15.85 3.25
CA PRO A 123 10.84 15.22 4.52
C PRO A 123 9.78 14.17 4.86
N GLY A 124 10.20 13.02 5.39
CA GLY A 124 9.28 11.93 5.73
C GLY A 124 8.62 12.07 7.10
N GLU A 125 9.22 12.83 8.00
CA GLU A 125 8.76 13.04 9.38
C GLU A 125 8.61 11.71 10.16
N GLY A 126 9.49 10.75 9.87
CA GLY A 126 9.50 9.39 10.40
C GLY A 126 8.48 8.44 9.75
N ALA A 127 7.76 8.88 8.72
CA ALA A 127 6.84 8.06 7.93
C ALA A 127 6.78 8.61 6.47
N PRO A 128 7.85 8.42 5.68
CA PRO A 128 7.94 8.96 4.33
C PRO A 128 6.79 8.50 3.44
N LEU A 129 6.32 9.39 2.57
CA LEU A 129 5.32 9.06 1.56
C LEU A 129 5.90 8.03 0.58
N ALA A 130 5.14 7.03 0.22
CA ALA A 130 5.62 5.99 -0.68
C ALA A 130 4.50 5.44 -1.55
N ASP A 131 4.85 5.21 -2.81
CA ASP A 131 4.18 4.25 -3.65
C ASP A 131 4.38 2.85 -3.08
N LEU A 132 3.31 2.06 -3.05
CA LEU A 132 3.34 0.75 -2.39
C LEU A 132 4.34 -0.21 -3.01
N HIS A 133 4.51 -0.21 -4.34
CA HIS A 133 5.46 -1.12 -4.98
C HIS A 133 6.90 -0.62 -4.88
N ALA A 134 7.10 0.67 -4.63
CA ALA A 134 8.43 1.19 -4.28
C ALA A 134 8.87 0.73 -2.87
N ILE A 135 7.95 0.54 -1.92
CA ILE A 135 8.26 -0.02 -0.58
C ILE A 135 8.89 -1.42 -0.71
N LEU A 136 8.39 -2.24 -1.64
CA LEU A 136 8.89 -3.60 -1.85
C LEU A 136 10.36 -3.66 -2.29
N ALA A 137 10.88 -2.57 -2.86
CA ALA A 137 12.28 -2.44 -3.28
C ALA A 137 13.20 -1.88 -2.18
N VAL A 138 12.66 -1.46 -1.03
CA VAL A 138 13.46 -0.95 0.07
C VAL A 138 14.22 -2.10 0.74
N PRO A 139 15.57 -2.02 0.85
CA PRO A 139 16.37 -3.04 1.54
C PRO A 139 15.96 -3.28 2.99
N ALA A 140 16.36 -4.44 3.54
CA ALA A 140 16.51 -4.70 4.98
C ALA A 140 16.73 -3.46 5.85
N PRO A 141 15.83 -2.92 6.72
CA PRO A 141 16.38 -2.07 7.78
C PRO A 141 17.34 -2.92 8.61
N VAL A 142 18.51 -2.37 8.92
CA VAL A 142 19.54 -3.08 9.70
C VAL A 142 19.10 -3.28 11.15
N GLU A 143 18.26 -2.37 11.65
CA GLU A 143 17.73 -2.35 13.02
C GLU A 143 16.25 -1.96 13.03
N GLY A 144 15.52 -2.43 14.05
CA GLY A 144 14.12 -2.06 14.31
C GLY A 144 13.09 -3.13 13.95
N ASP A 145 11.89 -2.99 14.50
CA ASP A 145 10.79 -3.95 14.37
C ASP A 145 10.14 -3.92 12.98
N PHE A 146 10.03 -2.71 12.40
CA PHE A 146 9.43 -2.45 11.10
C PHE A 146 9.92 -1.13 10.50
N ALA A 147 9.84 -1.01 9.18
CA ALA A 147 9.88 0.28 8.50
C ALA A 147 8.47 0.86 8.38
N LEU A 148 8.34 2.18 8.52
CA LEU A 148 7.05 2.88 8.48
C LEU A 148 6.96 3.81 7.28
N TYR A 149 5.84 3.77 6.56
CA TYR A 149 5.55 4.67 5.45
C TYR A 149 4.13 5.21 5.51
N ARG A 150 3.83 6.21 4.69
CA ARG A 150 2.48 6.63 4.35
C ARG A 150 2.22 6.36 2.88
N TRP A 151 1.06 5.79 2.54
CA TRP A 151 0.72 5.58 1.14
C TRP A 151 0.51 6.91 0.42
N ASP A 152 1.19 7.14 -0.69
CA ASP A 152 1.14 8.41 -1.41
C ASP A 152 -0.22 8.78 -2.02
N LEU A 153 -1.03 7.79 -2.42
CA LEU A 153 -2.40 8.01 -2.90
C LEU A 153 -3.40 8.23 -1.76
N LEU A 154 -3.16 7.62 -0.60
CA LEU A 154 -3.98 7.76 0.60
C LEU A 154 -3.06 8.05 1.81
N PRO A 155 -2.60 9.30 2.00
CA PRO A 155 -1.60 9.63 3.03
C PRO A 155 -2.03 9.37 4.48
N GLY A 156 -3.32 9.15 4.73
CA GLY A 156 -3.83 8.68 6.03
C GLY A 156 -3.56 7.19 6.31
N THR A 157 -3.14 6.42 5.30
CA THR A 157 -2.79 5.00 5.45
C THR A 157 -1.34 4.87 5.92
N LEU A 158 -1.16 4.32 7.11
CA LEU A 158 0.15 3.89 7.60
C LEU A 158 0.46 2.49 7.05
N VAL A 159 1.67 2.33 6.50
CA VAL A 159 2.16 1.04 5.98
C VAL A 159 3.32 0.58 6.85
N LEU A 160 3.12 -0.52 7.58
CA LEU A 160 4.16 -1.15 8.40
C LEU A 160 4.77 -2.32 7.64
N ASP A 161 6.07 -2.26 7.38
CA ASP A 161 6.84 -3.32 6.74
C ASP A 161 7.73 -4.00 7.79
N PHE A 162 7.17 -5.02 8.45
CA PHE A 162 7.79 -5.75 9.56
C PHE A 162 8.97 -6.60 9.12
N ALA A 163 9.95 -6.76 10.02
CA ALA A 163 11.12 -7.59 9.75
C ALA A 163 10.77 -9.08 9.59
N ASP A 164 9.87 -9.61 10.42
CA ASP A 164 9.41 -11.00 10.38
C ASP A 164 8.01 -11.17 10.99
N TYR A 165 7.44 -12.39 10.90
CA TYR A 165 6.11 -12.67 11.46
C TYR A 165 6.08 -12.68 12.98
N GLY A 166 7.18 -13.03 13.65
CA GLY A 166 7.24 -13.06 15.11
C GLY A 166 7.05 -11.66 15.69
N ILE A 167 7.76 -10.69 15.15
CA ILE A 167 7.61 -9.28 15.52
C ILE A 167 6.22 -8.78 15.13
N GLN A 168 5.73 -9.08 13.93
CA GLN A 168 4.36 -8.68 13.54
C GLN A 168 3.30 -9.22 14.51
N ASP A 169 3.44 -10.47 14.97
CA ASP A 169 2.54 -11.11 15.94
C ASP A 169 2.57 -10.38 17.30
N GLU A 170 3.73 -9.90 17.78
CA GLU A 170 3.83 -9.13 19.03
C GLU A 170 2.96 -7.87 19.00
N TYR A 171 2.82 -7.25 17.83
CA TYR A 171 2.05 -6.03 17.62
C TYR A 171 0.56 -6.31 17.34
N LEU A 172 0.26 -7.30 16.48
CA LEU A 172 -1.02 -7.36 15.78
C LEU A 172 -1.81 -8.64 16.04
N LYS A 173 -1.24 -9.67 16.68
CA LYS A 173 -1.93 -10.97 16.84
C LYS A 173 -3.21 -10.87 17.65
N ARG A 174 -3.22 -10.21 18.81
CA ARG A 174 -4.46 -10.03 19.59
C ARG A 174 -5.48 -9.18 18.84
N LEU A 175 -5.01 -8.19 18.10
CA LEU A 175 -5.86 -7.31 17.30
C LEU A 175 -6.54 -8.07 16.15
N ALA A 176 -5.82 -8.93 15.43
CA ALA A 176 -6.38 -9.81 14.40
C ALA A 176 -7.50 -10.71 14.94
N PHE A 177 -7.29 -11.26 16.14
CA PHE A 177 -8.31 -12.09 16.80
C PHE A 177 -9.53 -11.26 17.19
N PHE A 178 -9.31 -10.05 17.72
CA PHE A 178 -10.37 -9.12 18.06
C PHE A 178 -11.17 -8.64 16.84
N ALA A 179 -10.53 -8.46 15.68
CA ALA A 179 -11.14 -7.87 14.49
C ALA A 179 -11.90 -8.90 13.63
N GLU A 180 -11.29 -10.06 13.37
CA GLU A 180 -11.71 -10.89 12.23
C GLU A 180 -12.02 -12.35 12.60
N LYS A 181 -11.42 -12.87 13.68
CA LYS A 181 -11.41 -14.31 13.95
C LYS A 181 -12.67 -14.80 14.64
N THR A 182 -13.30 -15.82 14.06
CA THR A 182 -14.51 -16.44 14.60
C THR A 182 -14.29 -16.89 16.05
N GLY A 183 -15.20 -16.48 16.94
CA GLY A 183 -15.15 -16.80 18.36
C GLY A 183 -14.33 -15.83 19.23
N PHE A 184 -13.60 -14.89 18.62
CA PHE A 184 -12.81 -13.88 19.34
C PHE A 184 -13.27 -12.43 19.10
N ARG A 185 -14.02 -12.19 18.02
CA ARG A 185 -14.41 -10.84 17.62
C ARG A 185 -15.02 -10.01 18.76
N GLY A 186 -14.51 -8.79 18.94
CA GLY A 186 -14.97 -7.88 20.00
C GLY A 186 -14.44 -8.21 21.41
N ARG A 187 -13.62 -9.24 21.56
CA ARG A 187 -12.97 -9.63 22.82
C ARG A 187 -11.45 -9.61 22.66
N VAL A 188 -10.76 -8.99 23.63
CA VAL A 188 -9.30 -9.08 23.71
C VAL A 188 -8.94 -10.42 24.36
N ALA A 189 -8.26 -11.28 23.62
CA ALA A 189 -7.82 -12.59 24.09
C ALA A 189 -6.53 -12.49 24.90
N SER A 190 -6.33 -13.39 25.86
CA SER A 190 -5.05 -13.50 26.58
C SER A 190 -3.98 -14.18 25.72
N ASP A 191 -2.69 -13.94 26.01
CA ASP A 191 -1.60 -14.61 25.29
C ASP A 191 -1.67 -16.13 25.41
N VAL A 192 -2.09 -16.63 26.58
CA VAL A 192 -2.23 -18.07 26.83
C VAL A 192 -3.27 -18.69 25.89
N GLU A 193 -4.39 -18.01 25.65
CA GLU A 193 -5.44 -18.50 24.75
C GLU A 193 -4.97 -18.57 23.29
N ILE A 194 -4.09 -17.66 22.85
CA ILE A 194 -3.72 -17.51 21.43
C ILE A 194 -2.30 -18.00 21.11
N ALA A 195 -1.51 -18.42 22.10
CA ALA A 195 -0.12 -18.82 21.92
C ALA A 195 0.06 -19.92 20.87
N GLY A 196 -0.80 -20.94 20.88
CA GLY A 196 -0.76 -22.06 19.93
C GLY A 196 -1.50 -21.81 18.61
N LEU A 197 -2.09 -20.62 18.43
CA LEU A 197 -2.89 -20.30 17.26
C LEU A 197 -2.07 -19.42 16.31
N HIS A 198 -2.17 -19.71 15.01
CA HIS A 198 -1.55 -18.85 14.00
C HIS A 198 -2.26 -17.50 13.91
N GLY A 199 -1.47 -16.43 13.84
CA GLY A 199 -1.90 -15.11 13.37
C GLY A 199 -2.11 -15.10 11.86
N TRP A 200 -2.24 -13.90 11.29
CA TRP A 200 -2.25 -13.70 9.85
C TRP A 200 -0.88 -13.23 9.38
N ASN A 201 -0.60 -13.35 8.08
CA ASN A 201 0.70 -13.00 7.50
C ASN A 201 0.79 -11.53 7.05
N ALA A 202 -0.36 -10.85 7.07
CA ALA A 202 -0.57 -9.45 6.72
C ALA A 202 -1.85 -9.00 7.44
N HIS A 203 -2.01 -7.69 7.61
CA HIS A 203 -3.13 -7.15 8.37
C HIS A 203 -3.53 -5.77 7.87
N ASP A 204 -4.82 -5.47 7.98
CA ASP A 204 -5.44 -4.18 7.75
C ASP A 204 -6.37 -3.79 8.90
N TYR A 205 -6.37 -2.51 9.29
CA TYR A 205 -7.30 -2.03 10.32
C TYR A 205 -7.80 -0.62 10.04
N PRO A 206 -9.13 -0.38 10.09
CA PRO A 206 -9.67 0.97 10.15
C PRO A 206 -9.47 1.56 11.55
N ALA A 207 -9.42 2.90 11.64
CA ALA A 207 -9.31 3.63 12.91
C ALA A 207 -10.37 3.20 13.96
N ALA A 208 -11.60 2.91 13.51
CA ALA A 208 -12.69 2.38 14.32
C ALA A 208 -12.32 1.10 15.08
N THR A 209 -11.81 0.09 14.38
CA THR A 209 -11.43 -1.19 14.96
C THR A 209 -10.27 -1.02 15.94
N LEU A 210 -9.28 -0.20 15.59
CA LEU A 210 -8.16 0.12 16.46
C LEU A 210 -8.63 0.79 17.76
N ALA A 211 -9.49 1.80 17.68
CA ALA A 211 -10.04 2.48 18.85
C ALA A 211 -10.85 1.52 19.74
N ALA A 212 -11.68 0.67 19.12
CA ALA A 212 -12.47 -0.33 19.83
C ALA A 212 -11.59 -1.35 20.57
N PHE A 213 -10.51 -1.83 19.93
CA PHE A 213 -9.56 -2.76 20.55
C PHE A 213 -8.92 -2.16 21.81
N PHE A 214 -8.32 -0.97 21.71
CA PHE A 214 -7.62 -0.36 22.84
C PHE A 214 -8.56 0.04 23.99
N ASN A 215 -9.78 0.49 23.69
CA ASN A 215 -10.79 0.74 24.72
C ASN A 215 -11.26 -0.56 25.39
N THR A 216 -11.43 -1.63 24.62
CA THR A 216 -11.82 -2.94 25.17
C THR A 216 -10.73 -3.51 26.05
N ALA A 217 -9.46 -3.41 25.64
CA ALA A 217 -8.31 -3.81 26.47
C ALA A 217 -8.26 -3.03 27.79
N ARG A 218 -8.47 -1.70 27.74
CA ARG A 218 -8.54 -0.86 28.94
C ARG A 218 -9.67 -1.27 29.89
N GLY A 219 -10.83 -1.65 29.33
CA GLY A 219 -12.00 -2.06 30.11
C GLY A 219 -11.94 -3.49 30.66
N SER A 220 -11.19 -4.40 30.02
CA SER A 220 -11.11 -5.81 30.42
C SER A 220 -10.12 -6.09 31.54
N GLY A 221 -9.22 -5.15 31.84
CA GLY A 221 -8.14 -5.33 32.82
C GLY A 221 -6.98 -6.19 32.31
N LEU A 222 -7.01 -6.63 31.05
CA LEU A 222 -5.88 -7.30 30.41
C LEU A 222 -4.77 -6.28 30.09
N ALA A 223 -3.56 -6.57 30.54
CA ALA A 223 -2.41 -5.73 30.24
C ALA A 223 -2.00 -5.90 28.77
N LEU A 224 -1.90 -4.77 28.07
CA LEU A 224 -1.25 -4.71 26.77
C LEU A 224 0.24 -4.99 26.94
N ASN A 225 0.83 -5.68 25.96
CA ASN A 225 2.26 -5.92 25.93
C ASN A 225 3.03 -4.64 25.50
N ALA A 226 4.36 -4.69 25.55
CA ALA A 226 5.19 -3.53 25.23
C ALA A 226 5.05 -3.07 23.75
N ALA A 227 4.88 -4.01 22.81
CA ALA A 227 4.71 -3.71 21.39
C ALA A 227 3.33 -3.08 21.11
N GLU A 228 2.26 -3.61 21.69
CA GLU A 228 0.90 -3.05 21.61
C GLU A 228 0.84 -1.61 22.18
N LEU A 229 1.56 -1.34 23.27
CA LEU A 229 1.67 0.01 23.82
C LEU A 229 2.46 0.94 22.88
N ARG A 230 3.59 0.50 22.32
CA ARG A 230 4.33 1.27 21.30
C ARG A 230 3.46 1.56 20.07
N PHE A 231 2.66 0.59 19.65
CA PHE A 231 1.74 0.73 18.53
C PHE A 231 0.67 1.78 18.82
N LEU A 232 0.07 1.74 20.01
CA LEU A 232 -0.89 2.77 20.41
C LEU A 232 -0.28 4.18 20.38
N GLU A 233 0.91 4.36 20.93
CA GLU A 233 1.60 5.66 20.90
C GLU A 233 1.92 6.11 19.47
N LEU A 234 2.34 5.18 18.60
CA LEU A 234 2.54 5.45 17.19
C LEU A 234 1.24 5.95 16.54
N LEU A 235 0.14 5.22 16.70
CA LEU A 235 -1.16 5.57 16.11
C LEU A 235 -1.67 6.93 16.58
N VAL A 236 -1.48 7.26 17.86
CA VAL A 236 -1.82 8.58 18.41
C VAL A 236 -0.93 9.67 17.82
N SER A 237 0.39 9.44 17.77
CA SER A 237 1.35 10.42 17.22
C SER A 237 1.11 10.72 15.73
N ARG A 238 0.51 9.77 15.00
CA ARG A 238 0.18 9.90 13.57
C ARG A 238 -1.26 10.33 13.30
N GLY A 239 -2.07 10.53 14.34
CA GLY A 239 -3.46 10.95 14.20
C GLY A 239 -4.39 9.87 13.64
N ALA A 240 -3.95 8.61 13.57
CA ALA A 240 -4.82 7.47 13.28
C ALA A 240 -5.77 7.20 14.45
N LEU A 241 -5.32 7.50 15.67
CA LEU A 241 -6.12 7.50 16.89
C LEU A 241 -5.98 8.85 17.62
N ILE A 242 -6.98 9.19 18.42
CA ILE A 242 -6.96 10.36 19.29
C ILE A 242 -7.10 9.86 20.72
N ARG A 243 -6.23 10.34 21.62
CA ARG A 243 -6.31 10.08 23.05
C ARG A 243 -6.79 11.33 23.77
N ASP A 244 -7.91 11.24 24.48
CA ASP A 244 -8.43 12.35 25.28
C ASP A 244 -7.69 12.47 26.64
N ALA A 245 -8.00 13.54 27.38
CA ALA A 245 -7.39 13.81 28.69
C ALA A 245 -7.68 12.75 29.76
N ARG A 246 -8.70 11.90 29.57
CA ARG A 246 -9.07 10.79 30.45
C ARG A 246 -8.46 9.46 29.99
N GLY A 247 -7.69 9.48 28.90
CA GLY A 247 -7.09 8.30 28.29
C GLY A 247 -8.07 7.49 27.43
N ALA A 248 -9.28 7.99 27.16
CA ALA A 248 -10.18 7.38 26.19
C ALA A 248 -9.60 7.49 24.78
N ILE A 249 -9.74 6.43 24.00
CA ILE A 249 -9.24 6.37 22.64
C ILE A 249 -10.42 6.56 21.70
N THR A 250 -10.34 7.51 20.78
CA THR A 250 -11.35 7.68 19.73
C THR A 250 -10.69 7.56 18.37
N GLU A 251 -11.53 7.37 17.36
CA GLU A 251 -11.10 7.30 15.97
C GLU A 251 -10.45 8.63 15.56
N GLY A 252 -9.27 8.53 14.96
CA GLY A 252 -8.69 9.61 14.18
C GLY A 252 -9.09 9.46 12.72
N SER A 253 -8.12 9.60 11.82
CA SER A 253 -8.33 9.41 10.38
C SER A 253 -7.35 8.41 9.81
N GLY A 254 -7.79 7.64 8.82
CA GLY A 254 -6.91 6.79 8.03
C GLY A 254 -7.11 5.30 8.24
N ALA A 255 -6.08 4.54 7.89
CA ALA A 255 -6.04 3.09 8.01
C ALA A 255 -4.62 2.65 8.36
N VAL A 256 -4.50 1.42 8.84
CA VAL A 256 -3.21 0.74 8.97
C VAL A 256 -3.22 -0.47 8.05
N ILE A 257 -2.12 -0.67 7.33
CA ILE A 257 -1.85 -1.92 6.63
C ILE A 257 -0.46 -2.41 7.00
N SER A 258 -0.24 -3.72 6.97
CA SER A 258 1.04 -4.31 7.30
C SER A 258 1.39 -5.52 6.45
N ILE A 259 2.68 -5.66 6.19
CA ILE A 259 3.29 -6.84 5.56
C ILE A 259 4.55 -7.23 6.34
N SER A 260 5.00 -8.47 6.16
CA SER A 260 6.24 -8.98 6.73
C SER A 260 7.26 -9.32 5.65
N ARG A 261 8.54 -9.09 5.93
CA ARG A 261 9.68 -9.43 5.06
C ARG A 261 10.02 -10.91 5.04
N GLU A 262 9.46 -11.71 5.95
CA GLU A 262 9.59 -13.17 5.96
C GLU A 262 8.82 -13.83 4.80
N SER A 263 7.79 -13.16 4.27
CA SER A 263 7.11 -13.58 3.03
C SER A 263 8.05 -13.52 1.82
N SER A 264 7.86 -14.44 0.87
CA SER A 264 8.55 -14.38 -0.43
C SER A 264 8.19 -13.08 -1.17
N PRO A 265 9.06 -12.59 -2.09
CA PRO A 265 8.80 -11.32 -2.80
C PRO A 265 7.45 -11.28 -3.53
N SER A 266 7.05 -12.40 -4.16
CA SER A 266 5.75 -12.49 -4.84
C SER A 266 4.59 -12.43 -3.85
N LEU A 267 4.72 -13.08 -2.69
CA LEU A 267 3.68 -13.11 -1.68
C LEU A 267 3.53 -11.76 -0.98
N ARG A 268 4.65 -11.08 -0.68
CA ARG A 268 4.63 -9.69 -0.16
C ARG A 268 3.87 -8.76 -1.06
N ARG A 269 4.05 -8.89 -2.38
CA ARG A 269 3.31 -8.09 -3.37
C ARG A 269 1.81 -8.37 -3.32
N THR A 270 1.42 -9.65 -3.35
CA THR A 270 0.00 -10.04 -3.27
C THR A 270 -0.64 -9.56 -1.97
N PHE A 271 0.02 -9.74 -0.83
CA PHE A 271 -0.47 -9.22 0.45
C PHE A 271 -0.56 -7.70 0.44
N LEU A 272 0.46 -6.98 -0.03
CA LEU A 272 0.39 -5.53 -0.05
C LEU A 272 -0.75 -5.00 -0.94
N ASP A 273 -0.99 -5.61 -2.10
CA ASP A 273 -2.14 -5.27 -2.96
C ASP A 273 -3.48 -5.62 -2.28
N HIS A 274 -3.55 -6.76 -1.57
CA HIS A 274 -4.72 -7.18 -0.78
C HIS A 274 -5.02 -6.18 0.34
N GLU A 275 -4.06 -5.91 1.22
CA GLU A 275 -4.24 -4.99 2.36
C GLU A 275 -4.55 -3.56 1.90
N ALA A 276 -3.92 -3.10 0.81
CA ALA A 276 -4.19 -1.77 0.26
C ALA A 276 -5.63 -1.61 -0.24
N SER A 277 -6.25 -2.70 -0.70
CA SER A 277 -7.66 -2.69 -1.10
C SER A 277 -8.59 -2.44 0.11
N HIS A 278 -8.25 -2.99 1.28
CA HIS A 278 -8.96 -2.70 2.53
C HIS A 278 -8.80 -1.24 2.93
N ALA A 279 -7.59 -0.67 2.82
CA ALA A 279 -7.38 0.75 3.07
C ALA A 279 -8.26 1.65 2.19
N LEU A 280 -8.50 1.28 0.92
CA LEU A 280 -9.49 1.93 0.06
C LEU A 280 -10.92 1.72 0.59
N PHE A 281 -11.29 0.48 0.93
CA PHE A 281 -12.61 0.16 1.46
C PHE A 281 -12.94 0.95 2.75
N PHE A 282 -11.94 1.26 3.58
CA PHE A 282 -12.13 2.07 4.79
C PHE A 282 -12.29 3.56 4.48
N GLN A 283 -11.48 4.09 3.58
CA GLN A 283 -11.32 5.54 3.40
C GLN A 283 -12.10 6.11 2.21
N ASP A 284 -12.53 5.27 1.26
CA ASP A 284 -13.31 5.68 0.09
C ASP A 284 -14.76 5.16 0.21
N PRO A 285 -15.72 6.04 0.57
CA PRO A 285 -17.12 5.67 0.68
C PRO A 285 -17.73 5.16 -0.63
N GLU A 286 -17.28 5.65 -1.79
CA GLU A 286 -17.82 5.22 -3.08
C GLU A 286 -17.31 3.83 -3.45
N TYR A 287 -16.03 3.54 -3.22
CA TYR A 287 -15.47 2.20 -3.38
C TYR A 287 -16.18 1.21 -2.45
N ARG A 288 -16.36 1.57 -1.17
CA ARG A 288 -17.09 0.75 -0.20
C ARG A 288 -18.53 0.47 -0.64
N LEU A 289 -19.26 1.50 -1.09
CA LEU A 289 -20.62 1.34 -1.59
C LEU A 289 -20.66 0.45 -2.84
N LEU A 290 -19.68 0.55 -3.73
CA LEU A 290 -19.55 -0.33 -4.89
C LEU A 290 -19.36 -1.79 -4.45
N SER A 291 -18.40 -2.07 -3.57
CA SER A 291 -18.17 -3.40 -3.01
C SER A 291 -19.41 -3.99 -2.35
N SER A 292 -20.13 -3.19 -1.54
CA SER A 292 -21.39 -3.63 -0.94
C SER A 292 -22.45 -3.97 -1.98
N ARG A 293 -22.61 -3.17 -3.03
CA ARG A 293 -23.56 -3.46 -4.12
C ARG A 293 -23.22 -4.76 -4.86
N LEU A 294 -21.93 -4.99 -5.15
CA LEU A 294 -21.48 -6.21 -5.83
C LEU A 294 -21.79 -7.44 -4.97
N TRP A 295 -21.47 -7.40 -3.68
CA TRP A 295 -21.79 -8.47 -2.74
C TRP A 295 -23.31 -8.73 -2.62
N SER A 296 -24.11 -7.68 -2.46
CA SER A 296 -25.58 -7.80 -2.38
C SER A 296 -26.20 -8.30 -3.69
N GLY A 297 -25.53 -8.08 -4.83
CA GLY A 297 -25.95 -8.55 -6.15
C GLY A 297 -25.61 -10.01 -6.45
N LEU A 298 -24.85 -10.70 -5.58
CA LEU A 298 -24.52 -12.11 -5.77
C LEU A 298 -25.76 -13.00 -5.69
N GLY A 299 -25.83 -13.98 -6.59
CA GLY A 299 -26.79 -15.08 -6.50
C GLY A 299 -26.52 -15.98 -5.29
N ALA A 300 -27.48 -16.84 -4.95
CA ALA A 300 -27.39 -17.69 -3.77
C ALA A 300 -26.20 -18.67 -3.84
N GLU A 301 -25.92 -19.22 -5.02
CA GLU A 301 -24.80 -20.12 -5.34
C GLU A 301 -23.47 -19.41 -5.08
N SER A 302 -23.26 -18.24 -5.71
CA SER A 302 -22.05 -17.46 -5.54
C SER A 302 -21.83 -17.07 -4.07
N LYS A 303 -22.90 -16.66 -3.36
CA LYS A 303 -22.80 -16.28 -1.95
C LYS A 303 -22.46 -17.48 -1.07
N ARG A 304 -23.04 -18.67 -1.31
CA ARG A 304 -22.66 -19.91 -0.60
C ARG A 304 -21.19 -20.29 -0.81
N PHE A 305 -20.71 -20.25 -2.05
CA PHE A 305 -19.30 -20.51 -2.36
C PHE A 305 -18.38 -19.55 -1.60
N TRP A 306 -18.68 -18.25 -1.60
CA TRP A 306 -17.89 -17.25 -0.90
C TRP A 306 -17.91 -17.43 0.62
N ILE A 307 -19.06 -17.74 1.20
CA ILE A 307 -19.16 -18.04 2.64
C ILE A 307 -18.35 -19.30 2.99
N ALA A 308 -18.37 -20.34 2.14
CA ALA A 308 -17.52 -21.52 2.33
C ALA A 308 -16.03 -21.16 2.26
N HIS A 309 -15.62 -20.33 1.29
CA HIS A 309 -14.25 -19.86 1.16
C HIS A 309 -13.78 -19.09 2.41
N LEU A 310 -14.54 -18.07 2.83
CA LEU A 310 -14.19 -17.23 3.97
C LEU A 310 -14.19 -18.03 5.28
N GLY A 311 -15.14 -18.95 5.44
CA GLY A 311 -15.18 -19.86 6.59
C GLY A 311 -13.99 -20.82 6.63
N TRP A 312 -13.56 -21.34 5.48
CA TRP A 312 -12.34 -22.15 5.38
C TRP A 312 -11.10 -21.37 5.78
N ARG A 313 -11.04 -20.08 5.41
CA ARG A 313 -10.01 -19.14 5.84
C ARG A 313 -10.10 -18.75 7.31
N LYS A 314 -11.19 -19.07 8.03
CA LYS A 314 -11.45 -18.80 9.47
C LYS A 314 -11.97 -17.39 9.81
N TYR A 315 -12.51 -16.66 8.83
CA TYR A 315 -13.23 -15.40 9.10
C TYR A 315 -14.61 -15.65 9.73
N ASP A 316 -15.13 -14.68 10.50
CA ASP A 316 -16.52 -14.72 11.01
C ASP A 316 -17.52 -14.37 9.91
N THR A 317 -18.02 -15.41 9.23
CA THR A 317 -18.96 -15.27 8.11
C THR A 317 -20.36 -14.81 8.50
N ARG A 318 -20.62 -14.53 9.78
CA ARG A 318 -21.87 -13.92 10.25
C ARG A 318 -21.82 -12.39 10.21
N ASP A 319 -20.62 -11.82 10.12
CA ASP A 319 -20.43 -10.39 9.93
C ASP A 319 -20.42 -10.07 8.42
N GLU A 320 -21.52 -9.50 7.94
CA GLU A 320 -21.65 -9.13 6.53
C GLU A 320 -20.66 -8.03 6.11
N TYR A 321 -20.33 -7.09 7.00
CA TYR A 321 -19.34 -6.04 6.70
C TYR A 321 -17.96 -6.66 6.45
N LEU A 322 -17.54 -7.60 7.32
CA LEU A 322 -16.30 -8.35 7.13
C LEU A 322 -16.34 -9.15 5.82
N CYS A 323 -17.44 -9.83 5.51
CA CYS A 323 -17.55 -10.60 4.27
C CYS A 323 -17.40 -9.72 3.03
N ILE A 324 -18.00 -8.52 3.02
CA ILE A 324 -17.85 -7.55 1.92
C ILE A 324 -16.40 -7.05 1.82
N ASN A 325 -15.78 -6.75 2.97
CA ASN A 325 -14.40 -6.25 3.04
C ASN A 325 -13.41 -7.27 2.44
N GLU A 326 -13.53 -8.54 2.82
CA GLU A 326 -12.72 -9.64 2.28
C GLU A 326 -13.03 -9.89 0.80
N TYR A 327 -14.32 -9.94 0.45
CA TYR A 327 -14.75 -10.23 -0.91
C TYR A 327 -14.08 -9.31 -1.93
N GLN A 328 -14.10 -7.99 -1.70
CA GLN A 328 -13.46 -7.06 -2.62
C GLN A 328 -11.94 -7.25 -2.68
N ALA A 329 -11.29 -7.56 -1.56
CA ALA A 329 -9.84 -7.72 -1.50
C ALA A 329 -9.34 -8.92 -2.29
N TYR A 330 -10.01 -10.07 -2.15
CA TYR A 330 -9.71 -11.26 -2.94
C TYR A 330 -9.94 -11.07 -4.44
N LEU A 331 -10.90 -10.22 -4.84
CA LEU A 331 -11.13 -9.91 -6.25
C LEU A 331 -10.02 -9.05 -6.87
N VAL A 332 -9.35 -8.20 -6.09
CA VAL A 332 -8.39 -7.21 -6.60
C VAL A 332 -6.94 -7.46 -6.19
N GLN A 333 -6.63 -8.49 -5.40
CA GLN A 333 -5.25 -8.84 -5.01
C GLN A 333 -4.38 -9.34 -6.19
N GLN A 334 -4.99 -9.67 -7.33
CA GLN A 334 -4.33 -10.13 -8.55
C GLN A 334 -4.90 -9.45 -9.79
N PRO A 335 -4.23 -9.48 -10.95
CA PRO A 335 -4.77 -8.91 -12.19
C PRO A 335 -6.14 -9.46 -12.52
N ALA A 336 -7.07 -8.59 -12.95
CA ALA A 336 -8.44 -8.99 -13.28
C ALA A 336 -8.50 -10.08 -14.36
N GLY A 337 -7.55 -10.09 -15.30
CA GLY A 337 -7.42 -11.14 -16.32
C GLY A 337 -7.05 -12.52 -15.76
N SER A 338 -6.53 -12.59 -14.53
CA SER A 338 -6.16 -13.83 -13.84
C SER A 338 -7.24 -14.35 -12.90
N THR A 339 -8.34 -13.60 -12.72
CA THR A 339 -9.41 -13.93 -11.77
C THR A 339 -9.99 -15.32 -12.00
N ARG A 340 -10.33 -15.68 -13.24
CA ARG A 340 -10.90 -17.01 -13.55
C ARG A 340 -10.00 -18.15 -13.06
N ALA A 341 -8.75 -18.17 -13.51
CA ALA A 341 -7.79 -19.21 -13.17
C ALA A 341 -7.57 -19.32 -11.64
N TYR A 342 -7.56 -18.18 -10.94
CA TYR A 342 -7.46 -18.18 -9.48
C TYR A 342 -8.66 -18.86 -8.81
N TYR A 343 -9.89 -18.54 -9.23
CA TYR A 343 -11.09 -19.11 -8.60
C TYR A 343 -11.35 -20.57 -9.02
N GLU A 344 -10.91 -20.99 -10.20
CA GLU A 344 -10.88 -22.41 -10.60
C GLU A 344 -9.96 -23.20 -9.65
N ALA A 345 -8.71 -22.76 -9.48
CA ALA A 345 -7.78 -23.39 -8.54
C ALA A 345 -8.22 -23.27 -7.07
N LEU A 346 -9.01 -22.25 -6.71
CA LEU A 346 -9.61 -22.14 -5.38
C LEU A 346 -10.76 -23.15 -5.19
N ALA A 347 -11.61 -23.33 -6.20
CA ALA A 347 -12.71 -24.29 -6.15
C ALA A 347 -12.19 -25.72 -5.95
N GLU A 348 -11.11 -26.10 -6.63
CA GLU A 348 -10.43 -27.39 -6.43
C GLU A 348 -9.98 -27.58 -4.99
N ARG A 349 -9.23 -26.60 -4.44
CA ARG A 349 -8.75 -26.64 -3.05
C ARG A 349 -9.88 -26.67 -2.02
N LEU A 350 -10.98 -25.97 -2.28
CA LEU A 350 -12.16 -26.02 -1.42
C LEU A 350 -12.86 -27.37 -1.53
N GLY A 351 -12.99 -27.94 -2.73
CA GLY A 351 -13.52 -29.29 -2.91
C GLY A 351 -12.75 -30.32 -2.08
N GLU A 352 -11.41 -30.28 -2.16
CA GLU A 352 -10.53 -31.11 -1.34
C GLU A 352 -10.74 -30.90 0.17
N ALA A 353 -10.80 -29.64 0.61
CA ALA A 353 -10.95 -29.29 2.03
C ALA A 353 -12.31 -29.68 2.63
N PHE A 354 -13.38 -29.69 1.81
CA PHE A 354 -14.74 -30.00 2.26
C PHE A 354 -15.13 -31.47 2.06
N GLY A 355 -14.29 -32.28 1.41
CA GLY A 355 -14.41 -33.74 1.37
C GLY A 355 -15.78 -34.23 0.89
N SER A 356 -16.60 -34.78 1.80
CA SER A 356 -17.95 -35.27 1.47
C SER A 356 -18.90 -34.20 0.92
N GLU A 357 -18.66 -32.93 1.24
CA GLU A 357 -19.45 -31.78 0.78
C GLU A 357 -18.89 -31.14 -0.50
N SER A 358 -17.85 -31.71 -1.11
CA SER A 358 -17.24 -31.26 -2.37
C SER A 358 -18.25 -31.02 -3.49
N HIS A 359 -19.23 -31.92 -3.63
CA HIS A 359 -20.31 -31.82 -4.62
C HIS A 359 -21.09 -30.50 -4.56
N ARG A 360 -21.20 -29.85 -3.39
CA ARG A 360 -21.83 -28.53 -3.24
C ARG A 360 -20.91 -27.42 -3.73
N ILE A 361 -19.63 -27.49 -3.40
CA ILE A 361 -18.62 -26.54 -3.89
C ILE A 361 -18.55 -26.61 -5.41
N GLU A 362 -18.51 -27.80 -5.99
CA GLU A 362 -18.49 -28.02 -7.45
C GLU A 362 -19.74 -27.47 -8.13
N ALA A 363 -20.93 -27.63 -7.51
CA ALA A 363 -22.18 -27.09 -8.05
C ALA A 363 -22.25 -25.56 -8.00
N ASP A 364 -21.74 -24.94 -6.93
CA ASP A 364 -21.78 -23.48 -6.75
C ASP A 364 -20.63 -22.76 -7.49
N ALA A 365 -19.50 -23.43 -7.74
CA ALA A 365 -18.27 -22.84 -8.28
C ALA A 365 -18.45 -22.11 -9.63
N PRO A 366 -19.14 -22.66 -10.65
CA PRO A 366 -19.31 -21.96 -11.93
C PRO A 366 -19.97 -20.58 -11.77
N PHE A 367 -20.99 -20.47 -10.90
CA PHE A 367 -21.67 -19.21 -10.62
C PHE A 367 -20.77 -18.23 -9.85
N ALA A 368 -19.98 -18.74 -8.90
CA ALA A 368 -19.04 -17.92 -8.15
C ALA A 368 -17.91 -17.36 -9.04
N ILE A 369 -17.37 -18.19 -9.94
CA ILE A 369 -16.31 -17.81 -10.88
C ILE A 369 -16.79 -16.74 -11.86
N GLU A 370 -17.95 -16.92 -12.49
CA GLU A 370 -18.50 -15.91 -13.41
C GLU A 370 -18.77 -14.57 -12.70
N ALA A 371 -19.32 -14.63 -11.48
CA ALA A 371 -19.51 -13.44 -10.67
C ALA A 371 -18.19 -12.76 -10.34
N ALA A 372 -17.20 -13.52 -9.86
CA ALA A 372 -15.88 -12.99 -9.52
C ALA A 372 -15.20 -12.31 -10.71
N VAL A 373 -15.24 -12.90 -11.92
CA VAL A 373 -14.65 -12.30 -13.13
C VAL A 373 -15.30 -10.95 -13.46
N ARG A 374 -16.64 -10.90 -13.47
CA ARG A 374 -17.39 -9.65 -13.74
C ARG A 374 -17.12 -8.59 -12.67
N ASP A 375 -17.15 -8.99 -11.39
CA ASP A 375 -17.08 -8.06 -10.28
C ASP A 375 -15.63 -7.55 -10.10
N ALA A 376 -14.62 -8.39 -10.34
CA ALA A 376 -13.21 -7.96 -10.41
C ALA A 376 -12.98 -6.96 -11.56
N ALA A 377 -13.57 -7.18 -12.74
CA ALA A 377 -13.47 -6.22 -13.85
C ALA A 377 -14.10 -4.86 -13.50
N THR A 378 -15.24 -4.89 -12.78
CA THR A 378 -15.93 -3.67 -12.32
C THR A 378 -15.09 -2.89 -11.30
N LEU A 379 -14.50 -3.59 -10.32
CA LEU A 379 -13.61 -2.97 -9.34
C LEU A 379 -12.32 -2.45 -10.01
N ASP A 380 -11.74 -3.19 -10.95
CA ASP A 380 -10.57 -2.76 -11.71
C ASP A 380 -10.84 -1.49 -12.53
N GLU A 381 -12.01 -1.37 -13.14
CA GLU A 381 -12.41 -0.14 -13.83
C GLU A 381 -12.51 1.04 -12.86
N TYR A 382 -13.08 0.84 -11.66
CA TYR A 382 -13.12 1.88 -10.63
C TYR A 382 -11.71 2.31 -10.20
N LEU A 383 -10.82 1.33 -9.90
CA LEU A 383 -9.42 1.57 -9.52
C LEU A 383 -8.67 2.36 -10.61
N ARG A 384 -8.84 1.96 -11.86
CA ARG A 384 -8.29 2.68 -13.02
C ARG A 384 -8.86 4.08 -13.07
N GLY A 385 -10.17 4.27 -13.10
CA GLY A 385 -10.80 5.59 -13.21
C GLY A 385 -10.38 6.54 -12.10
N ARG A 386 -10.53 6.11 -10.84
CA ARG A 386 -10.38 6.97 -9.65
C ARG A 386 -8.93 7.19 -9.24
N TYR A 387 -8.10 6.14 -9.27
CA TYR A 387 -6.76 6.15 -8.68
C TYR A 387 -5.63 6.02 -9.72
N GLY A 388 -5.93 5.50 -10.91
CA GLY A 388 -4.88 5.10 -11.86
C GLY A 388 -4.17 3.82 -11.44
N LEU A 389 -4.83 3.02 -10.60
CA LEU A 389 -4.38 1.70 -10.18
C LEU A 389 -5.05 0.62 -11.03
N SER A 390 -4.68 -0.62 -10.82
CA SER A 390 -5.38 -1.78 -11.41
C SER A 390 -5.41 -2.92 -10.39
N ALA A 391 -6.34 -3.84 -10.55
CA ALA A 391 -6.35 -5.08 -9.78
C ALA A 391 -4.98 -5.77 -9.89
N GLY A 392 -4.43 -6.21 -8.76
CA GLY A 392 -3.09 -6.76 -8.62
C GLY A 392 -1.97 -5.77 -8.94
N ARG A 393 -2.22 -4.46 -8.88
CA ARG A 393 -1.24 -3.39 -9.12
C ARG A 393 -1.63 -2.12 -8.36
N PHE A 394 -1.47 -2.13 -7.04
CA PHE A 394 -1.74 -0.98 -6.17
C PHE A 394 -0.53 -0.04 -6.01
N GLY A 395 0.64 -0.44 -6.51
CA GLY A 395 1.77 0.45 -6.74
C GLY A 395 1.91 0.81 -8.23
N ARG A 396 2.32 2.05 -8.45
CA ARG A 396 2.55 2.67 -9.75
C ARG A 396 4.00 2.49 -10.21
N ALA A 397 4.93 2.27 -9.28
CA ALA A 397 6.33 2.04 -9.59
C ALA A 397 6.62 0.56 -9.85
N ARG A 398 7.41 0.26 -10.88
CA ARG A 398 7.89 -1.07 -11.22
C ARG A 398 9.41 -1.07 -11.27
N GLY A 399 10.04 -2.01 -10.57
CA GLY A 399 11.49 -2.22 -10.63
C GLY A 399 11.98 -2.54 -12.05
N LEU A 400 13.15 -2.02 -12.41
CA LEU A 400 13.81 -2.21 -13.72
C LEU A 400 14.99 -3.18 -13.65
#